data_AF-A0A5J4NK11-F1
#
_entry.id   AF-A0A5J4NK11-F1
#
_cell.length_a   1.000
_cell.length_b   1.000
_cell.length_c   1.000
_cell.angle_alpha   90.00
_cell.angle_beta   90.00
_cell.angle_gamma   90.00
#
_symmetry.space_group_name_H-M   'P 1'
#
loop_
_entity.id
_entity.type
_entity.pdbx_description
1 polymer ?
#
loop_
_entity_poly.entity_id
_entity_poly.type
_entity_poly.pdbx_seq_one_letter_code
_entity_poly.pdbx_strand_id
1 'polypeptide(L)'
;MWGIRLGGELHELQARILIEDAENHRSIFHKLDYRSLYLYNILHSFWFRRLFEGAIYLLLLLPFFEWPSSLTLNSNLKNNLQRPRLPCGVTESVEFTCFLVVLAESVLLSFVFGGAWVKTNPWLLGRFLLYTIYFLDFLVSLGFRCNE
;
A
#
# COMPACT_ATOMS: atom_id res chain seq x y z
N MET A 1 15.86 2.38 -37.63
CA MET A 1 16.68 3.22 -36.72
C MET A 1 16.06 3.38 -35.33
N TRP A 2 14.74 3.54 -35.18
CA TRP A 2 14.06 3.65 -33.88
C TRP A 2 14.03 2.34 -33.06
N GLY A 3 13.85 1.17 -33.69
CA GLY A 3 13.80 -0.12 -32.98
C GLY A 3 15.14 -0.55 -32.34
N ILE A 4 16.28 -0.13 -32.90
CA ILE A 4 17.61 -0.48 -32.38
C ILE A 4 17.93 0.34 -31.11
N ARG A 5 17.48 1.60 -31.05
CA ARG A 5 17.66 2.46 -29.86
C ARG A 5 16.79 1.97 -28.68
N LEU A 6 15.55 1.57 -28.94
CA LEU A 6 14.67 0.95 -27.94
C LEU A 6 15.21 -0.38 -27.40
N GLY A 7 15.84 -1.20 -28.27
CA GLY A 7 16.49 -2.44 -27.84
C GLY A 7 17.67 -2.19 -26.90
N GLY A 8 18.53 -1.22 -27.24
CA GLY A 8 19.66 -0.82 -26.40
C GLY A 8 19.24 -0.34 -25.01
N GLU A 9 18.26 0.56 -24.93
CA GLU A 9 17.72 1.08 -23.66
C GLU A 9 17.05 -0.01 -22.82
N LEU A 10 16.37 -0.98 -23.44
CA LEU A 10 15.78 -2.11 -22.74
C LEU A 10 16.85 -2.99 -22.10
N HIS A 11 17.91 -3.32 -22.82
CA HIS A 11 18.99 -4.17 -22.29
C HIS A 11 19.76 -3.47 -21.17
N GLU A 12 19.99 -2.16 -21.27
CA GLU A 12 20.57 -1.37 -20.19
C GLU A 12 19.68 -1.37 -18.93
N LEU A 13 18.37 -1.15 -19.10
CA LEU A 13 17.41 -1.19 -17.99
C LEU A 13 17.34 -2.57 -17.33
N GLN A 14 17.32 -3.64 -18.13
CA GLN A 14 17.36 -5.01 -17.66
C GLN A 14 18.62 -5.28 -16.82
N ALA A 15 19.79 -4.94 -17.36
CA ALA A 15 21.07 -5.15 -16.67
C ALA A 15 21.11 -4.40 -15.34
N ARG A 16 20.69 -3.13 -15.32
CA ARG A 16 20.62 -2.32 -14.10
C ARG A 16 19.71 -2.96 -13.05
N ILE A 17 18.48 -3.33 -13.42
CA ILE A 17 17.51 -3.91 -12.48
C ILE A 17 18.00 -5.25 -11.92
N LEU A 18 18.60 -6.10 -12.75
CA LEU A 18 19.13 -7.40 -12.28
C LEU A 18 20.30 -7.23 -11.31
N ILE A 19 21.18 -6.25 -11.52
CA ILE A 19 22.27 -5.92 -10.59
C ILE A 19 21.70 -5.38 -9.28
N GLU A 20 20.73 -4.45 -9.34
CA GLU A 20 20.07 -3.90 -8.15
C GLU A 20 19.30 -4.99 -7.38
N ASP A 21 18.68 -5.95 -8.07
CA ASP A 21 18.01 -7.09 -7.45
C ASP A 21 19.01 -8.00 -6.73
N ALA A 22 20.18 -8.25 -7.33
CA ALA A 22 21.24 -9.03 -6.71
C ALA A 22 21.77 -8.34 -5.44
N GLU A 23 22.03 -7.04 -5.49
CA GLU A 23 22.46 -6.25 -4.33
C GLU A 23 21.40 -6.25 -3.21
N ASN A 24 20.13 -6.11 -3.57
CA ASN A 24 19.01 -6.07 -2.63
C ASN A 24 18.43 -7.45 -2.29
N HIS A 25 19.08 -8.54 -2.73
CA HIS A 25 18.67 -9.92 -2.45
C HIS A 25 17.22 -10.23 -2.90
N ARG A 26 16.78 -9.69 -4.03
CA ARG A 26 15.44 -9.88 -4.61
C ARG A 26 15.44 -11.03 -5.61
N SER A 27 14.33 -11.76 -5.67
CA SER A 27 14.14 -12.86 -6.61
C SER A 27 13.63 -12.38 -7.97
N ILE A 28 14.08 -13.03 -9.04
CA ILE A 28 13.77 -12.66 -10.42
C ILE A 28 12.52 -13.43 -10.89
N PHE A 29 11.35 -12.84 -10.66
CA PHE A 29 10.07 -13.38 -11.16
C PHE A 29 9.25 -12.36 -11.97
N HIS A 30 9.73 -11.12 -12.08
CA HIS A 30 9.04 -10.05 -12.79
C HIS A 30 9.23 -10.16 -14.31
N LYS A 31 8.30 -9.60 -15.10
CA LYS A 31 8.41 -9.59 -16.56
C LYS A 31 9.56 -8.68 -17.01
N LEU A 32 10.25 -9.09 -18.07
CA LEU A 32 11.40 -8.36 -18.63
C LEU A 32 11.01 -7.37 -19.76
N ASP A 33 9.73 -7.01 -19.85
CA ASP A 33 9.23 -5.99 -20.79
C ASP A 33 9.58 -4.58 -20.30
N TYR A 34 9.86 -3.65 -21.23
CA TYR A 34 10.22 -2.26 -20.88
C TYR A 34 9.25 -1.61 -19.89
N ARG A 35 7.94 -1.71 -20.14
CA ARG A 35 6.90 -1.10 -19.28
C ARG A 35 6.88 -1.73 -17.88
N SER A 36 7.00 -3.05 -17.80
CA SER A 36 6.98 -3.79 -16.53
C SER A 36 8.22 -3.45 -15.70
N LEU A 37 9.39 -3.35 -16.33
CA LEU A 37 10.64 -2.97 -15.69
C LEU A 37 10.66 -1.50 -15.25
N TYR A 38 10.11 -0.60 -16.06
CA TYR A 38 9.97 0.80 -15.68
C TYR A 38 9.08 0.97 -14.44
N LEU A 39 7.93 0.29 -14.41
CA LEU A 39 7.06 0.26 -13.24
C LEU A 39 7.73 -0.42 -12.04
N TYR A 40 8.47 -1.51 -12.25
CA TYR A 40 9.23 -2.19 -11.20
C TYR A 40 10.25 -1.25 -10.54
N ASN A 41 10.98 -0.47 -11.35
CA ASN A 41 11.92 0.54 -10.87
C ASN A 41 11.23 1.68 -10.10
N ILE A 42 10.03 2.11 -10.52
CA ILE A 42 9.23 3.08 -9.74
C ILE A 42 8.80 2.49 -8.39
N LEU A 43 8.28 1.27 -8.39
CA LEU A 43 7.82 0.57 -7.17
C LEU A 43 8.95 0.40 -6.15
N HIS A 44 10.17 0.17 -6.61
CA HIS A 44 11.35 0.02 -5.77
C HIS A 44 12.10 1.33 -5.51
N SER A 45 11.61 2.45 -6.04
CA SER A 45 12.21 3.75 -5.78
C SER A 45 12.10 4.13 -4.31
N PHE A 46 13.08 4.88 -3.82
CA PHE A 46 13.11 5.35 -2.43
C PHE A 46 11.81 6.06 -2.05
N TRP A 47 11.33 6.99 -2.87
CA TRP A 47 10.14 7.79 -2.58
C TRP A 47 8.86 6.96 -2.55
N PHE A 48 8.67 6.06 -3.52
CA PHE A 48 7.47 5.21 -3.54
C PHE A 48 7.43 4.28 -2.32
N ARG A 49 8.57 3.67 -1.99
CA ARG A 49 8.67 2.78 -0.83
C ARG A 49 8.40 3.52 0.49
N ARG A 50 8.92 4.74 0.65
CA ARG A 50 8.63 5.59 1.82
C ARG A 50 7.16 6.00 1.91
N LEU A 51 6.54 6.33 0.78
CA LEU A 51 5.11 6.65 0.72
C LEU A 51 4.27 5.44 1.16
N PHE A 52 4.57 4.25 0.64
CA PHE A 52 3.88 3.02 0.98
C PHE A 52 4.05 2.64 2.45
N GLU A 53 5.29 2.68 2.98
CA GLU A 53 5.57 2.43 4.40
C GLU A 53 4.85 3.46 5.29
N GLY A 54 4.83 4.73 4.88
CA GLY A 54 4.12 5.80 5.56
C GLY A 54 2.61 5.58 5.60
N ALA A 55 2.00 5.13 4.48
CA ALA A 55 0.57 4.81 4.43
C ALA A 55 0.20 3.67 5.40
N ILE A 56 1.01 2.60 5.46
CA ILE A 56 0.80 1.51 6.43
C ILE A 56 0.93 2.02 7.86
N TYR A 57 1.97 2.82 8.14
CA TYR A 57 2.16 3.39 9.47
C TYR A 57 0.97 4.25 9.91
N LEU A 58 0.44 5.08 8.99
CA LEU A 58 -0.73 5.90 9.26
C LEU A 58 -1.98 5.05 9.52
N LEU A 59 -2.22 3.99 8.73
CA LEU A 59 -3.34 3.06 8.98
C LEU A 59 -3.25 2.40 10.36
N LEU A 60 -2.05 2.02 10.80
CA LEU A 60 -1.84 1.45 12.13
C LEU A 60 -1.95 2.48 13.26
N LEU A 61 -1.72 3.76 12.94
CA LEU A 61 -1.79 4.87 13.90
C LEU A 61 -3.21 5.43 14.04
N LEU A 62 -4.05 5.33 13.00
CA LEU A 62 -5.40 5.89 12.99
C LEU A 62 -6.28 5.47 14.18
N PRO A 63 -6.26 4.20 14.63
CA PRO A 63 -7.07 3.75 15.77
C PRO A 63 -6.82 4.50 17.08
N PHE A 64 -5.67 5.18 17.23
CA PHE A 64 -5.42 6.04 18.40
C PHE A 64 -6.29 7.30 18.42
N PHE A 65 -6.70 7.76 17.23
CA PHE A 65 -7.47 8.99 16.99
C PHE A 65 -8.97 8.72 16.80
N GLU A 66 -9.34 7.54 16.35
CA GLU A 66 -10.73 7.09 16.22
C GLU A 66 -11.43 6.94 17.58
N TRP A 67 -12.76 6.85 17.56
CA TRP A 67 -13.53 6.66 18.77
C TRP A 67 -13.60 5.16 19.14
N PRO A 68 -13.33 4.76 20.39
CA PRO A 68 -12.96 5.60 21.53
C PRO A 68 -11.47 6.00 21.52
N SER A 69 -11.19 7.31 21.53
CA SER A 69 -9.80 7.80 21.37
C SER A 69 -8.91 7.37 22.53
N SER A 70 -7.63 7.11 22.23
CA SER A 70 -6.59 6.83 23.22
C SER A 70 -5.87 8.09 23.72
N LEU A 71 -6.32 9.27 23.28
CA LEU A 71 -5.77 10.58 23.64
C LEU A 71 -6.23 11.05 25.03
N THR A 72 -5.92 10.28 26.06
CA THR A 72 -6.19 10.63 27.47
C THR A 72 -4.91 10.62 28.28
N LEU A 73 -4.73 11.59 29.19
CA LEU A 73 -3.56 11.66 30.08
C LEU A 73 -3.45 10.46 31.03
N ASN A 74 -4.57 9.83 31.38
CA ASN A 74 -4.62 8.71 32.29
C ASN A 74 -5.70 7.72 31.84
N SER A 75 -5.42 6.42 31.91
CA SER A 75 -6.34 5.33 31.58
C SER A 75 -7.26 4.93 32.75
N ASN A 76 -7.11 5.55 33.92
CA ASN A 76 -7.91 5.23 35.10
C ASN A 76 -9.41 5.55 34.88
N LEU A 77 -10.22 4.49 34.83
CA LEU A 77 -11.67 4.55 34.62
C LEU A 77 -12.41 5.37 35.70
N LYS A 78 -11.84 5.49 36.91
CA LYS A 78 -12.43 6.27 38.00
C LYS A 78 -12.50 7.76 37.69
N ASN A 79 -11.63 8.26 36.82
CA ASN A 79 -11.49 9.69 36.56
C ASN A 79 -12.50 10.23 35.55
N ASN A 80 -13.32 9.36 34.90
CA ASN A 80 -14.33 9.70 33.89
C ASN A 80 -13.93 10.86 32.96
N LEU A 81 -12.71 10.78 32.41
CA LEU A 81 -12.16 11.83 31.56
C LEU A 81 -12.90 11.87 30.23
N GLN A 82 -13.35 13.05 29.84
CA GLN A 82 -13.99 13.28 28.55
C GLN A 82 -12.95 13.10 27.43
N ARG A 83 -13.18 12.10 26.58
CA ARG A 83 -12.29 11.78 25.45
C ARG A 83 -12.51 12.77 24.30
N PRO A 84 -11.45 13.29 23.67
CA PRO A 84 -11.61 14.12 22.48
C PRO A 84 -12.24 13.29 21.36
N ARG A 85 -13.27 13.82 20.71
CA ARG A 85 -13.92 13.21 19.54
C ARG A 85 -13.58 14.04 18.30
N LEU A 86 -12.93 13.41 17.34
CA LEU A 86 -12.69 14.02 16.04
C LEU A 86 -13.99 14.05 15.22
N PRO A 87 -14.16 15.04 14.32
CA PRO A 87 -15.29 15.06 13.42
C PRO A 87 -15.24 13.87 12.46
N CYS A 88 -16.40 13.22 12.30
CA CYS A 88 -16.61 12.17 11.30
C CYS A 88 -16.26 12.71 9.90
N GLY A 89 -15.57 11.88 9.13
CA GLY A 89 -15.08 12.15 7.78
C GLY A 89 -13.58 12.46 7.72
N VAL A 90 -12.97 13.00 8.78
CA VAL A 90 -11.53 13.33 8.74
C VAL A 90 -10.69 12.06 8.82
N THR A 91 -10.92 11.23 9.84
CA THR A 91 -10.23 9.95 10.02
C THR A 91 -10.46 9.05 8.81
N GLU A 92 -11.71 8.91 8.38
CA GLU A 92 -12.15 8.08 7.27
C GLU A 92 -11.53 8.54 5.94
N SER A 93 -11.34 9.85 5.74
CA SER A 93 -10.67 10.36 4.53
C SER A 93 -9.18 10.00 4.48
N VAL A 94 -8.48 10.08 5.63
CA VAL A 94 -7.07 9.70 5.73
C VAL A 94 -6.93 8.19 5.58
N GLU A 95 -7.81 7.45 6.23
CA GLU A 95 -7.92 6.00 6.13
C GLU A 95 -8.07 5.56 4.66
N PHE A 96 -9.08 6.09 3.97
CA PHE A 96 -9.35 5.78 2.56
C PHE A 96 -8.18 6.14 1.65
N THR A 97 -7.54 7.29 1.89
CA THR A 97 -6.37 7.72 1.11
C THR A 97 -5.21 6.75 1.28
N CYS A 98 -4.90 6.34 2.52
CA CYS A 98 -3.83 5.39 2.79
C CYS A 98 -4.14 4.01 2.21
N PHE A 99 -5.41 3.58 2.31
CA PHE A 99 -5.88 2.35 1.70
C PHE A 99 -5.69 2.34 0.18
N LEU A 100 -6.01 3.44 -0.51
CA LEU A 100 -5.80 3.54 -1.96
C LEU A 100 -4.32 3.43 -2.34
N VAL A 101 -3.40 4.00 -1.56
CA VAL A 101 -1.95 3.87 -1.81
C VAL A 101 -1.52 2.41 -1.71
N VAL A 102 -1.96 1.72 -0.66
CA VAL A 102 -1.61 0.31 -0.41
C VAL A 102 -2.24 -0.62 -1.46
N LEU A 103 -3.48 -0.34 -1.87
CA LEU A 103 -4.16 -1.04 -2.95
C LEU A 103 -3.45 -0.84 -4.29
N ALA A 104 -3.08 0.41 -4.63
CA ALA A 104 -2.38 0.74 -5.86
C ALA A 104 -1.03 0.02 -5.97
N GLU A 105 -0.27 -0.06 -4.88
CA GLU A 105 0.97 -0.85 -4.82
C GLU A 105 0.71 -2.31 -5.19
N SER A 106 -0.28 -2.95 -4.58
CA SER A 106 -0.60 -4.37 -4.85
C SER A 106 -1.09 -4.62 -6.28
N VAL A 107 -1.85 -3.69 -6.85
CA VAL A 107 -2.28 -3.73 -8.25
C VAL A 107 -1.09 -3.61 -9.20
N LEU A 108 -0.18 -2.68 -8.94
CA LEU A 108 1.02 -2.47 -9.74
C LEU A 108 1.96 -3.69 -9.66
N LEU A 109 2.17 -4.29 -8.47
CA LEU A 109 2.91 -5.55 -8.36
C LEU A 109 2.25 -6.65 -9.19
N SER A 110 0.92 -6.76 -9.13
CA SER A 110 0.19 -7.77 -9.90
C SER A 110 0.42 -7.61 -11.41
N PHE A 111 0.48 -6.36 -11.89
CA PHE A 111 0.78 -6.06 -13.28
C PHE A 111 2.21 -6.45 -13.67
N VAL A 112 3.19 -6.08 -12.83
CA VAL A 112 4.63 -6.27 -13.07
C VAL A 112 5.04 -7.74 -13.05
N PHE A 113 4.56 -8.51 -12.07
CA PHE A 113 4.86 -9.95 -11.97
C PHE A 113 3.96 -10.81 -12.86
N GLY A 114 2.78 -10.31 -13.23
CA GLY A 114 1.85 -10.97 -14.13
C GLY A 114 0.93 -11.99 -13.48
N GLY A 115 -0.20 -12.25 -14.13
CA GLY A 115 -1.31 -13.01 -13.54
C GLY A 115 -0.98 -14.46 -13.17
N ALA A 116 -0.05 -15.12 -13.89
CA ALA A 116 0.35 -16.50 -13.56
C ALA A 116 1.05 -16.57 -12.20
N TRP A 117 2.02 -15.68 -11.96
CA TRP A 117 2.73 -15.60 -10.69
C TRP A 117 1.81 -15.13 -9.56
N VAL A 118 0.95 -14.14 -9.82
CA VAL A 118 -0.01 -13.61 -8.84
C VAL A 118 -0.93 -14.72 -8.29
N LYS A 119 -1.45 -15.60 -9.15
CA LYS A 119 -2.30 -16.72 -8.73
C LYS A 119 -1.59 -17.72 -7.82
N THR A 120 -0.27 -17.84 -7.94
CA THR A 120 0.54 -18.74 -7.11
C THR A 120 1.00 -18.08 -5.81
N ASN A 121 0.90 -16.75 -5.68
CA ASN A 121 1.38 -16.03 -4.51
C ASN A 121 0.25 -15.88 -3.47
N PRO A 122 0.24 -16.65 -2.37
CA PRO A 122 -0.83 -16.61 -1.38
C PRO A 122 -0.87 -15.27 -0.62
N TRP A 123 0.28 -14.60 -0.45
CA TRP A 123 0.36 -13.33 0.27
C TRP A 123 -0.34 -12.21 -0.50
N LEU A 124 -0.10 -12.11 -1.80
CA LEU A 124 -0.72 -11.09 -2.64
C LEU A 124 -2.23 -11.34 -2.80
N LEU A 125 -2.65 -12.60 -2.94
CA LEU A 125 -4.07 -12.96 -2.93
C LEU A 125 -4.74 -12.64 -1.59
N GLY A 126 -4.06 -12.96 -0.49
CA GLY A 126 -4.52 -12.61 0.87
C GLY A 126 -4.71 -11.11 1.05
N ARG A 127 -3.81 -10.28 0.50
CA ARG A 127 -3.96 -8.82 0.52
C ARG A 127 -5.24 -8.36 -0.17
N PHE A 128 -5.55 -8.86 -1.38
CA PHE A 128 -6.79 -8.50 -2.07
C PHE A 128 -8.06 -8.95 -1.33
N LEU A 129 -8.01 -10.12 -0.68
CA LEU A 129 -9.11 -10.58 0.15
C LEU A 129 -9.32 -9.66 1.36
N LEU A 130 -8.24 -9.30 2.06
CA LEU A 130 -8.29 -8.35 3.17
C LEU A 130 -8.80 -6.97 2.72
N TYR A 131 -8.36 -6.48 1.57
CA TYR A 131 -8.83 -5.22 1.00
C TYR A 131 -10.34 -5.22 0.74
N THR A 132 -10.89 -6.37 0.33
CA THR A 132 -12.33 -6.49 0.10
C THR A 132 -13.11 -6.39 1.42
N ILE A 133 -12.69 -7.14 2.44
CA ILE A 133 -13.31 -7.10 3.77
C ILE A 133 -13.21 -5.69 4.36
N TYR A 134 -12.01 -5.12 4.31
CA TYR A 134 -11.71 -3.78 4.81
C TYR A 134 -12.55 -2.70 4.12
N PHE A 135 -12.68 -2.76 2.79
CA PHE A 135 -13.49 -1.79 2.05
C PHE A 135 -14.98 -1.89 2.39
N LEU A 136 -15.50 -3.10 2.62
CA LEU A 136 -16.88 -3.27 3.06
C LEU A 136 -17.11 -2.70 4.46
N ASP A 137 -16.18 -2.94 5.39
CA ASP A 137 -16.22 -2.38 6.75
C ASP A 137 -16.21 -0.84 6.71
N PHE A 138 -15.28 -0.26 5.94
CA PHE A 138 -15.21 1.18 5.69
C PHE A 138 -16.53 1.76 5.15
N LEU A 139 -17.18 1.09 4.18
CA LEU A 139 -18.47 1.53 3.65
C LEU A 139 -19.58 1.47 4.70
N VAL A 140 -19.54 0.48 5.59
CA VAL A 140 -20.49 0.35 6.70
C VAL A 140 -20.32 1.50 7.69
N SER A 141 -19.08 1.83 8.09
CA SER A 141 -18.78 2.95 8.99
C SER A 141 -19.23 4.31 8.42
N LEU A 142 -19.01 4.53 7.11
CA LEU A 142 -19.56 5.69 6.41
C LEU A 142 -21.09 5.71 6.42
N GLY A 143 -21.72 4.55 6.22
CA GLY A 143 -23.18 4.39 6.24
C GLY A 143 -23.79 4.77 7.60
N PHE A 144 -23.12 4.42 8.69
CA PHE A 144 -23.53 4.77 10.06
C PHE A 144 -23.14 6.19 10.49
N ARG A 145 -22.52 7.00 9.62
CA ARG A 145 -22.03 8.35 9.93
C ARG A 145 -21.07 8.37 11.13
N CYS A 146 -20.20 7.37 11.23
CA CYS A 146 -19.22 7.24 12.31
C CYS A 146 -19.85 7.34 13.71
N ASN A 147 -21.02 6.72 13.85
CA ASN A 147 -21.84 6.68 15.07
C ASN A 147 -22.01 5.24 15.59
N GLU A 148 -21.11 4.36 15.15
CA GLU A 148 -20.95 2.99 15.66
C GLU A 148 -20.50 2.94 17.13
#